data_AF-A0A939GSD6-F1
#
_entry.id   AF-A0A939GSD6-F1
#
_cell.length_a   1.000
_cell.length_b   1.000
_cell.length_c   1.000
_cell.angle_alpha   90.00
_cell.angle_beta   90.00
_cell.angle_gamma   90.00
#
_symmetry.space_group_name_H-M   'P 1'
#
loop_
_entity.id
_entity.type
_entity.pdbx_description
1 polymer ?
#
loop_
_entity_poly.entity_id
_entity_poly.type
_entity_poly.pdbx_seq_one_letter_code
_entity_poly.pdbx_strand_id
1 'polypeptide(L)'
;MSDYQDPVFAVNPANSSELPVPFIDTVFQAINETKYILSGLSSNSQRDYIMGTAFGLYNQESANQILTAWAQNNFTNTPHIELVFGQNFNGAYAKEKNTIYLSGEFVEANLGNIGAVTGVLLEEVGHSLDGQINVKDAAGDEGDIFSRLVRGQSISEGELVSLHGEDDTATFTLNGQNIAVEMSKVAMEVFNNRIYQSVRGTDNGIYNRSSADGTNWTAWQNFGGATLGGPDLEVFNGRLYQTVRGT
;
A
#
# COMPACT_ATOMS: atom_id res chain seq x y z
N MET A 1 -15.47 -17.40 -23.44
CA MET A 1 -15.61 -15.93 -23.45
C MET A 1 -14.20 -15.38 -23.39
N SER A 2 -13.77 -14.76 -24.49
CA SER A 2 -12.58 -13.91 -24.68
C SER A 2 -11.39 -14.10 -23.73
N ASP A 3 -10.34 -14.78 -24.22
CA ASP A 3 -8.96 -14.76 -23.72
C ASP A 3 -8.34 -13.36 -23.78
N TYR A 4 -8.82 -12.43 -22.95
CA TYR A 4 -8.10 -11.18 -22.70
C TYR A 4 -7.14 -11.40 -21.53
N GLN A 5 -5.94 -11.87 -21.84
CA GLN A 5 -4.81 -11.79 -20.91
C GLN A 5 -4.28 -10.36 -20.94
N ASP A 6 -4.76 -9.52 -20.01
CA ASP A 6 -4.18 -8.19 -19.74
C ASP A 6 -2.78 -8.39 -19.12
N PRO A 7 -1.68 -8.03 -19.80
CA PRO A 7 -0.32 -8.31 -19.34
C PRO A 7 0.13 -7.47 -18.14
N VAL A 8 -0.70 -6.55 -17.63
CA VAL A 8 -0.33 -5.67 -16.50
C VAL A 8 -0.69 -6.29 -15.14
N PHE A 9 -1.50 -7.36 -15.10
CA PHE A 9 -1.93 -8.05 -13.86
C PHE A 9 -1.85 -9.57 -13.99
N ALA A 10 -0.78 -10.07 -14.59
CA ALA A 10 -0.48 -11.49 -14.55
C ALA A 10 0.00 -11.84 -13.13
N VAL A 11 -0.93 -12.15 -12.22
CA VAL A 11 -0.60 -12.88 -11.00
C VAL A 11 0.22 -14.09 -11.43
N ASN A 12 1.48 -14.15 -11.01
CA ASN A 12 2.37 -15.24 -11.39
C ASN A 12 1.66 -16.59 -11.13
N PRO A 13 1.42 -17.42 -12.17
CA PRO A 13 0.56 -18.60 -12.07
C PRO A 13 1.11 -19.73 -11.20
N ALA A 14 2.23 -19.53 -10.51
CA ALA A 14 2.73 -20.50 -9.55
C ALA A 14 1.74 -20.78 -8.40
N ASN A 15 0.82 -19.85 -8.07
CA ASN A 15 -0.17 -20.03 -6.99
C ASN A 15 -1.65 -19.78 -7.39
N SER A 16 -1.96 -19.27 -8.59
CA SER A 16 -3.32 -18.79 -8.90
C SER A 16 -4.40 -19.89 -9.05
N SER A 17 -3.99 -21.15 -9.28
CA SER A 17 -4.93 -22.29 -9.37
C SER A 17 -5.34 -22.88 -8.02
N GLU A 18 -4.69 -22.48 -6.92
CA GLU A 18 -4.96 -22.95 -5.56
C GLU A 18 -5.60 -21.87 -4.66
N LEU A 19 -5.60 -20.61 -5.09
CA LEU A 19 -6.17 -19.51 -4.30
C LEU A 19 -7.72 -19.50 -4.34
N PRO A 20 -8.40 -19.24 -3.22
CA PRO A 20 -9.85 -19.19 -3.18
C PRO A 20 -10.43 -18.11 -4.11
N VAL A 21 -11.56 -18.38 -4.77
CA VAL A 21 -12.24 -17.41 -5.65
C VAL A 21 -12.47 -16.05 -4.97
N PRO A 22 -12.93 -15.97 -3.70
CA PRO A 22 -13.09 -14.67 -3.03
C PRO A 22 -11.81 -13.85 -2.93
N PHE A 23 -10.66 -14.50 -2.80
CA PHE A 23 -9.34 -13.86 -2.80
C PHE A 23 -9.07 -13.23 -4.16
N ILE A 24 -9.21 -14.04 -5.22
CA ILE A 24 -8.99 -13.63 -6.60
C ILE A 24 -9.91 -12.46 -6.96
N ASP A 25 -11.19 -12.55 -6.61
CA ASP A 25 -12.18 -11.50 -6.84
C ASP A 25 -11.83 -10.20 -6.12
N THR A 26 -11.33 -10.29 -4.87
CA THR A 26 -10.92 -9.11 -4.10
C THR A 26 -9.76 -8.39 -4.78
N VAL A 27 -8.74 -9.13 -5.22
CA VAL A 27 -7.58 -8.56 -5.91
C VAL A 27 -7.99 -7.91 -7.23
N PHE A 28 -8.76 -8.60 -8.08
CA PHE A 28 -9.20 -8.06 -9.37
C PHE A 28 -10.08 -6.81 -9.22
N GLN A 29 -11.01 -6.81 -8.25
CA GLN A 29 -11.83 -5.63 -7.98
C GLN A 29 -10.98 -4.46 -7.49
N ALA A 30 -10.02 -4.71 -6.59
CA ALA A 30 -9.13 -3.66 -6.09
C ALA A 30 -8.28 -3.04 -7.20
N ILE A 31 -7.76 -3.87 -8.11
CA ILE A 31 -7.03 -3.45 -9.31
C ILE A 31 -7.90 -2.56 -10.20
N ASN A 32 -9.13 -2.98 -10.48
CA ASN A 32 -10.04 -2.22 -11.33
C ASN A 32 -10.41 -0.87 -10.69
N GLU A 33 -10.62 -0.85 -9.38
CA GLU A 33 -10.87 0.38 -8.63
C GLU A 33 -9.65 1.31 -8.65
N THR A 34 -8.43 0.77 -8.48
CA THR A 34 -7.18 1.53 -8.62
C THR A 34 -7.08 2.15 -10.01
N LYS A 35 -7.29 1.38 -11.10
CA LYS A 35 -7.30 1.92 -12.47
C LYS A 35 -8.35 3.01 -12.65
N TYR A 36 -9.55 2.78 -12.14
CA TYR A 36 -10.65 3.75 -12.23
C TYR A 36 -10.28 5.08 -11.57
N ILE A 37 -9.76 5.06 -10.34
CA ILE A 37 -9.30 6.25 -9.60
C ILE A 37 -8.19 6.97 -10.37
N LEU A 38 -7.16 6.24 -10.83
CA LEU A 38 -6.03 6.83 -11.55
C LEU A 38 -6.44 7.42 -12.90
N SER A 39 -7.38 6.80 -13.62
CA SER A 39 -7.89 7.32 -14.90
C SER A 39 -8.60 8.67 -14.74
N GLY A 40 -9.21 8.92 -13.58
CA GLY A 40 -9.85 10.19 -13.24
C GLY A 40 -8.89 11.30 -12.81
N LEU A 41 -7.63 10.97 -12.46
CA LEU A 41 -6.70 11.94 -11.89
C LEU A 41 -6.34 13.07 -12.86
N SER A 42 -6.21 12.79 -14.15
CA SER A 42 -5.86 13.82 -15.14
C SER A 42 -6.90 14.94 -15.26
N SER A 43 -8.17 14.66 -14.96
CA SER A 43 -9.28 15.63 -15.02
C SER A 43 -9.75 16.08 -13.64
N ASN A 44 -9.11 15.59 -12.58
CA ASN A 44 -9.46 15.94 -11.20
C ASN A 44 -9.13 17.43 -10.94
N SER A 45 -10.09 18.19 -10.40
CA SER A 45 -9.91 19.61 -10.09
C SER A 45 -8.86 19.87 -9.00
N GLN A 46 -8.58 18.86 -8.15
CA GLN A 46 -7.55 18.90 -7.12
C GLN A 46 -6.22 18.30 -7.58
N ARG A 47 -6.06 17.94 -8.86
CA ARG A 47 -4.84 17.30 -9.38
C ARG A 47 -3.55 18.00 -8.93
N ASP A 48 -3.45 19.31 -9.11
CA ASP A 48 -2.22 20.03 -8.77
C ASP A 48 -1.95 20.03 -7.26
N TYR A 49 -3.01 20.09 -6.45
CA TYR A 49 -2.90 19.96 -4.99
C TYR A 49 -2.44 18.56 -4.59
N ILE A 50 -3.04 17.51 -5.15
CA ILE A 50 -2.68 16.11 -4.89
C ILE A 50 -1.20 15.88 -5.22
N MET A 51 -0.82 16.20 -6.46
CA MET A 51 0.53 15.94 -6.96
C MET A 51 1.58 16.78 -6.23
N GLY A 52 1.30 18.07 -5.99
CA GLY A 52 2.22 18.95 -5.29
C GLY A 52 2.38 18.62 -3.80
N THR A 53 1.34 18.07 -3.16
CA THR A 53 1.39 17.67 -1.76
C THR A 53 2.14 16.36 -1.58
N ALA A 54 1.90 15.36 -2.43
CA ALA A 54 2.62 14.09 -2.36
C ALA A 54 4.08 14.24 -2.81
N PHE A 55 4.31 14.78 -4.00
CA PHE A 55 5.60 14.65 -4.70
C PHE A 55 6.45 15.94 -4.67
N GLY A 56 5.97 17.00 -4.01
CA GLY A 56 6.66 18.28 -3.94
C GLY A 56 6.89 18.93 -5.30
N LEU A 57 8.14 19.32 -5.58
CA LEU A 57 8.55 19.82 -6.90
C LEU A 57 8.95 18.66 -7.79
N TYR A 58 8.16 18.42 -8.85
CA TYR A 58 8.37 17.30 -9.77
C TYR A 58 8.43 17.73 -11.24
N ASN A 59 8.88 16.81 -12.11
CA ASN A 59 8.86 17.02 -13.56
C ASN A 59 7.42 16.98 -14.09
N GLN A 60 6.85 18.16 -14.34
CA GLN A 60 5.48 18.28 -14.84
C GLN A 60 5.27 17.68 -16.23
N GLU A 61 6.29 17.67 -17.10
CA GLU A 61 6.17 17.08 -18.43
C GLU A 61 6.00 15.56 -18.33
N SER A 62 6.89 14.90 -17.59
CA SER A 62 6.79 13.45 -17.32
C SER A 62 5.45 13.10 -16.65
N ALA A 63 5.06 13.86 -15.62
CA ALA A 63 3.77 13.65 -14.95
C ALA A 63 2.58 13.80 -15.91
N ASN A 64 2.55 14.85 -16.75
CA ASN A 64 1.48 15.05 -17.72
C ASN A 64 1.36 13.89 -18.71
N GLN A 65 2.48 13.34 -19.18
CA GLN A 65 2.48 12.20 -20.10
C GLN A 65 1.87 10.95 -19.44
N ILE A 66 2.27 10.65 -18.20
CA ILE A 66 1.76 9.49 -17.45
C ILE A 66 0.26 9.64 -17.15
N LEU A 67 -0.16 10.80 -16.63
CA LEU A 67 -1.56 11.04 -16.29
C LEU A 67 -2.47 11.02 -17.52
N THR A 68 -1.98 11.51 -18.68
CA THR A 68 -2.72 11.41 -19.95
C THR A 68 -2.87 9.95 -20.40
N ALA A 69 -1.83 9.13 -20.22
CA ALA A 69 -1.92 7.70 -20.52
C ALA A 69 -2.95 7.00 -19.63
N TRP A 70 -2.95 7.25 -18.32
CA TRP A 70 -3.94 6.69 -17.40
C TRP A 70 -5.38 7.10 -17.76
N ALA A 71 -5.60 8.37 -18.15
CA ALA A 71 -6.92 8.84 -18.61
C ALA A 71 -7.42 8.12 -19.89
N GLN A 72 -6.51 7.56 -20.68
CA GLN A 72 -6.80 6.76 -21.86
C GLN A 72 -6.87 5.26 -21.55
N ASN A 73 -6.88 4.87 -20.27
CA ASN A 73 -6.76 3.50 -19.79
C ASN A 73 -5.48 2.78 -20.26
N ASN A 74 -4.42 3.53 -20.53
CA ASN A 74 -3.10 3.00 -20.84
C ASN A 74 -2.24 2.96 -19.57
N PHE A 75 -2.12 1.76 -18.99
CA PHE A 75 -1.33 1.49 -17.79
C PHE A 75 -0.04 0.72 -18.10
N THR A 76 0.50 0.82 -19.31
CA THR A 76 1.70 0.03 -19.70
C THR A 76 2.95 0.38 -18.89
N ASN A 77 3.02 1.59 -18.32
CA ASN A 77 4.16 2.06 -17.52
C ASN A 77 3.89 2.01 -16.01
N THR A 78 2.85 1.31 -15.55
CA THR A 78 2.63 1.06 -14.13
C THR A 78 3.41 -0.17 -13.67
N PRO A 79 3.71 -0.30 -12.37
CA PRO A 79 4.41 -1.46 -11.87
C PRO A 79 3.60 -2.75 -12.03
N HIS A 80 4.31 -3.87 -12.16
CA HIS A 80 3.70 -5.20 -12.09
C HIS A 80 3.25 -5.49 -10.65
N ILE A 81 2.27 -6.38 -10.46
CA ILE A 81 1.88 -6.87 -9.12
C ILE A 81 2.22 -8.34 -8.98
N GLU A 82 2.94 -8.67 -7.91
CA GLU A 82 3.26 -10.02 -7.50
C GLU A 82 2.68 -10.29 -6.10
N LEU A 83 1.98 -11.41 -5.94
CA LEU A 83 1.53 -11.86 -4.63
C LEU A 83 2.66 -12.56 -3.89
N VAL A 84 2.92 -12.15 -2.67
CA VAL A 84 3.91 -12.77 -1.78
C VAL A 84 3.28 -13.15 -0.46
N PHE A 85 3.82 -14.20 0.16
CA PHE A 85 3.35 -14.74 1.43
C PHE A 85 4.52 -14.80 2.42
N GLY A 86 4.20 -14.80 3.71
CA GLY A 86 5.17 -14.81 4.81
C GLY A 86 5.96 -13.52 4.94
N GLN A 87 5.44 -12.41 4.42
CA GLN A 87 6.08 -11.09 4.50
C GLN A 87 5.40 -10.20 5.54
N ASN A 88 6.15 -9.22 6.07
CA ASN A 88 5.72 -8.34 7.16
C ASN A 88 5.35 -6.93 6.67
N PHE A 89 4.61 -6.85 5.56
CA PHE A 89 4.09 -5.60 4.99
C PHE A 89 2.72 -5.88 4.36
N ASN A 90 1.91 -4.84 4.13
CA ASN A 90 0.65 -5.00 3.39
C ASN A 90 0.90 -4.97 1.87
N GLY A 91 1.75 -4.03 1.45
CA GLY A 91 2.30 -3.88 0.10
C GLY A 91 3.75 -3.44 0.20
N ALA A 92 4.49 -3.58 -0.90
CA ALA A 92 5.82 -3.01 -1.01
C ALA A 92 6.22 -2.77 -2.48
N TYR A 93 6.73 -1.59 -2.82
CA TYR A 93 7.18 -1.24 -4.15
C TYR A 93 8.69 -1.40 -4.29
N ALA A 94 9.12 -2.23 -5.24
CA ALA A 94 10.52 -2.41 -5.60
C ALA A 94 10.88 -1.63 -6.86
N LYS A 95 11.51 -0.46 -6.69
CA LYS A 95 11.94 0.44 -7.77
C LYS A 95 12.79 -0.24 -8.85
N GLU A 96 13.79 -1.03 -8.46
CA GLU A 96 14.68 -1.71 -9.42
C GLU A 96 13.96 -2.73 -10.32
N LYS A 97 12.84 -3.26 -9.85
CA LYS A 97 12.04 -4.27 -10.57
C LYS A 97 10.77 -3.69 -11.18
N ASN A 98 10.44 -2.43 -10.87
CA ASN A 98 9.13 -1.83 -11.14
C ASN A 98 7.98 -2.80 -10.79
N THR A 99 7.99 -3.31 -9.56
CA THR A 99 7.07 -4.36 -9.09
C THR A 99 6.54 -4.04 -7.71
N ILE A 100 5.23 -4.13 -7.53
CA ILE A 100 4.51 -4.12 -6.27
C ILE A 100 4.42 -5.57 -5.77
N TYR A 101 4.90 -5.82 -4.57
CA TYR A 101 4.72 -7.05 -3.83
C TYR A 101 3.52 -6.88 -2.89
N LEU A 102 2.40 -7.53 -3.19
CA LEU A 102 1.18 -7.47 -2.38
C LEU A 102 1.11 -8.67 -1.44
N SER A 103 0.93 -8.45 -0.14
CA SER A 103 0.83 -9.55 0.85
C SER A 103 -0.47 -10.32 0.67
N GLY A 104 -0.34 -11.64 0.52
CA GLY A 104 -1.46 -12.55 0.52
C GLY A 104 -2.21 -12.56 1.86
N GLU A 105 -1.49 -12.54 2.99
CA GLU A 105 -2.10 -12.50 4.33
C GLU A 105 -2.88 -11.20 4.57
N PHE A 106 -2.46 -10.09 3.94
CA PHE A 106 -3.21 -8.84 3.96
C PHE A 106 -4.52 -8.95 3.17
N VAL A 107 -4.47 -9.52 1.96
CA VAL A 107 -5.66 -9.73 1.12
C VAL A 107 -6.64 -10.71 1.77
N GLU A 108 -6.16 -11.85 2.31
CA GLU A 108 -6.99 -12.84 3.00
C GLU A 108 -7.73 -12.23 4.20
N ALA A 109 -7.09 -11.30 4.90
CA ALA A 109 -7.68 -10.65 6.04
C ALA A 109 -8.61 -9.48 5.65
N ASN A 110 -8.64 -9.10 4.37
CA ASN A 110 -9.46 -8.03 3.79
C ASN A 110 -10.36 -8.53 2.64
N LEU A 111 -10.76 -9.81 2.64
CA LEU A 111 -11.65 -10.35 1.62
C LEU A 111 -12.94 -9.54 1.50
N GLY A 112 -13.26 -9.10 0.28
CA GLY A 112 -14.39 -8.23 -0.02
C GLY A 112 -14.24 -6.77 0.43
N ASN A 113 -13.19 -6.43 1.19
CA ASN A 113 -12.87 -5.05 1.55
C ASN A 113 -11.99 -4.41 0.47
N ILE A 114 -12.61 -4.10 -0.67
CA ILE A 114 -11.93 -3.58 -1.86
C ILE A 114 -11.15 -2.30 -1.55
N GLY A 115 -11.73 -1.39 -0.77
CA GLY A 115 -11.11 -0.11 -0.43
C GLY A 115 -9.80 -0.22 0.34
N ALA A 116 -9.63 -1.25 1.17
CA ALA A 116 -8.37 -1.51 1.88
C ALA A 116 -7.26 -1.91 0.91
N VAL A 117 -7.54 -2.87 0.02
CA VAL A 117 -6.56 -3.35 -0.96
C VAL A 117 -6.24 -2.29 -2.01
N THR A 118 -7.25 -1.55 -2.48
CA THR A 118 -7.05 -0.39 -3.38
C THR A 118 -6.18 0.68 -2.75
N GLY A 119 -6.32 0.94 -1.44
CA GLY A 119 -5.51 1.90 -0.72
C GLY A 119 -4.02 1.57 -0.79
N VAL A 120 -3.67 0.32 -0.49
CA VAL A 120 -2.29 -0.17 -0.59
C VAL A 120 -1.82 -0.10 -2.05
N LEU A 121 -2.60 -0.56 -3.02
CA LEU A 121 -2.18 -0.49 -4.42
C LEU A 121 -1.93 0.95 -4.90
N LEU A 122 -2.74 1.91 -4.46
CA LEU A 122 -2.54 3.32 -4.83
C LEU A 122 -1.29 3.92 -4.18
N GLU A 123 -0.98 3.51 -2.96
CA GLU A 123 0.24 3.90 -2.23
C GLU A 123 1.49 3.43 -2.97
N GLU A 124 1.53 2.15 -3.33
CA GLU A 124 2.64 1.56 -4.07
C GLU A 124 2.76 2.09 -5.51
N VAL A 125 1.63 2.46 -6.15
CA VAL A 125 1.66 3.20 -7.43
C VAL A 125 2.18 4.63 -7.23
N GLY A 126 1.92 5.25 -6.08
CA GLY A 126 2.44 6.56 -5.71
C GLY A 126 3.97 6.59 -5.67
N HIS A 127 4.60 5.63 -4.99
CA HIS A 127 6.06 5.45 -5.00
C HIS A 127 6.62 5.22 -6.41
N SER A 128 5.93 4.39 -7.21
CA SER A 128 6.32 4.18 -8.62
C SER A 128 6.22 5.46 -9.46
N LEU A 129 5.18 6.26 -9.23
CA LEU A 129 5.00 7.53 -9.91
C LEU A 129 6.08 8.52 -9.50
N ASP A 130 6.40 8.64 -8.21
CA ASP A 130 7.47 9.51 -7.70
C ASP A 130 8.79 9.21 -8.42
N GLY A 131 9.21 7.94 -8.42
CA GLY A 131 10.44 7.52 -9.09
C GLY A 131 10.48 7.76 -10.61
N GLN A 132 9.35 8.03 -11.26
CA GLN A 132 9.27 8.38 -12.69
C GLN A 132 9.27 9.89 -12.95
N ILE A 133 8.82 10.70 -12.00
CA ILE A 133 8.66 12.15 -12.17
C ILE A 133 9.69 12.97 -11.38
N ASN A 134 10.35 12.33 -10.41
CA ASN A 134 11.34 12.93 -9.54
C ASN A 134 12.72 12.28 -9.72
N VAL A 135 13.76 13.11 -9.78
CA VAL A 135 15.16 12.65 -9.82
C VAL A 135 15.64 12.25 -8.43
N LYS A 136 15.16 12.97 -7.42
CA LYS A 136 15.36 12.68 -6.02
C LYS A 136 13.99 12.37 -5.43
N ASP A 137 13.90 11.23 -4.76
CA ASP A 137 12.78 10.83 -3.91
C ASP A 137 12.15 12.02 -3.19
N ALA A 138 10.82 12.05 -3.22
CA ALA A 138 10.06 12.86 -2.28
C ALA A 138 10.40 12.46 -0.83
N ALA A 139 10.15 13.38 0.09
CA ALA A 139 10.45 13.14 1.49
C ALA A 139 9.24 12.50 2.17
N GLY A 140 9.50 11.43 2.92
CA GLY A 140 8.48 10.75 3.70
C GLY A 140 7.88 9.56 2.98
N ASP A 141 6.62 9.28 3.28
CA ASP A 141 5.79 8.32 2.59
C ASP A 141 4.86 9.07 1.59
N GLU A 142 5.42 9.48 0.44
CA GLU A 142 4.64 10.15 -0.61
C GLU A 142 3.60 9.23 -1.25
N GLY A 143 3.82 7.92 -1.20
CA GLY A 143 2.86 6.90 -1.60
C GLY A 143 1.56 7.01 -0.82
N ASP A 144 1.63 7.02 0.51
CA ASP A 144 0.47 7.09 1.40
C ASP A 144 -0.23 8.45 1.28
N ILE A 145 0.54 9.55 1.19
CA ILE A 145 -0.01 10.88 0.90
C ILE A 145 -0.80 10.84 -0.42
N PHE A 146 -0.20 10.30 -1.48
CA PHE A 146 -0.84 10.19 -2.79
C PHE A 146 -2.13 9.36 -2.70
N SER A 147 -2.06 8.17 -2.12
CA SER A 147 -3.18 7.24 -1.95
C SER A 147 -4.38 7.89 -1.25
N ARG A 148 -4.13 8.58 -0.15
CA ARG A 148 -5.18 9.28 0.61
C ARG A 148 -5.82 10.39 -0.21
N LEU A 149 -5.01 11.24 -0.84
CA LEU A 149 -5.51 12.41 -1.56
C LEU A 149 -6.26 12.05 -2.84
N VAL A 150 -5.80 11.06 -3.62
CA VAL A 150 -6.54 10.60 -4.82
C VAL A 150 -7.87 9.93 -4.49
N ARG A 151 -8.01 9.41 -3.26
CA ARG A 151 -9.27 8.86 -2.72
C ARG A 151 -10.15 9.92 -2.08
N GLY A 152 -9.77 11.19 -2.16
CA GLY A 152 -10.52 12.32 -1.62
C GLY A 152 -10.47 12.43 -0.09
N GLN A 153 -9.51 11.77 0.57
CA GLN A 153 -9.32 11.90 2.01
C GLN A 153 -8.64 13.23 2.34
N SER A 154 -9.00 13.83 3.47
CA SER A 154 -8.32 15.02 3.98
C SER A 154 -7.16 14.61 4.88
N ILE A 155 -6.00 15.23 4.69
CA ILE A 155 -4.82 15.07 5.55
C ILE A 155 -4.65 16.36 6.34
N SER A 156 -4.58 16.26 7.67
CA SER A 156 -4.32 17.44 8.50
C SER A 156 -2.87 17.94 8.34
N GLU A 157 -2.59 19.21 8.58
CA GLU A 157 -1.21 19.74 8.49
C GLU A 157 -0.25 18.97 9.40
N GLY A 158 -0.70 18.64 10.61
CA GLY A 158 0.10 17.86 11.54
C GLY A 158 0.37 16.45 11.03
N GLU A 159 -0.61 15.80 10.42
CA GLU A 159 -0.49 14.46 9.82
C GLU A 159 0.48 14.48 8.64
N LEU A 160 0.35 15.48 7.77
CA LEU A 160 1.22 15.67 6.63
C LEU A 160 2.69 15.83 7.04
N VAL A 161 2.97 16.54 8.14
CA VAL A 161 4.33 16.64 8.70
C VAL A 161 4.88 15.29 9.14
N SER A 162 4.04 14.42 9.70
CA SER A 162 4.48 13.07 10.08
C SER A 162 4.76 12.21 8.85
N LEU A 163 3.86 12.23 7.86
CA LEU A 163 4.04 11.48 6.62
C LEU A 163 5.31 11.90 5.89
N HIS A 164 5.59 13.20 5.80
CA HIS A 164 6.83 13.72 5.21
C HIS A 164 8.11 13.39 5.99
N GLY A 165 8.00 12.82 7.19
CA GLY A 165 9.13 12.38 8.01
C GLY A 165 9.20 10.88 8.20
N GLU A 166 8.28 10.11 7.61
CA GLU A 166 8.28 8.65 7.69
C GLU A 166 9.39 8.06 6.79
N ASP A 167 10.14 7.09 7.30
CA ASP A 167 11.11 6.32 6.50
C ASP A 167 10.56 4.92 6.32
N ASP A 168 9.82 4.69 5.25
CA ASP A 168 9.17 3.45 4.85
C ASP A 168 10.07 2.53 4.01
N THR A 169 11.35 2.89 3.87
CA THR A 169 12.34 2.07 3.16
C THR A 169 12.71 0.83 3.96
N ALA A 170 12.85 -0.29 3.26
CA ALA A 170 13.19 -1.57 3.85
C ALA A 170 13.87 -2.51 2.85
N THR A 171 14.30 -3.67 3.35
CA THR A 171 14.78 -4.77 2.52
C THR A 171 14.11 -6.05 2.98
N PHE A 172 13.56 -6.83 2.04
CA PHE A 172 13.05 -8.16 2.32
C PHE A 172 13.73 -9.22 1.44
N THR A 173 13.69 -10.47 1.88
CA THR A 173 14.31 -11.59 1.16
C THR A 173 13.25 -12.40 0.43
N LEU A 174 13.36 -12.51 -0.90
CA LEU A 174 12.54 -13.38 -1.74
C LEU A 174 13.45 -14.36 -2.48
N ASN A 175 13.21 -15.66 -2.30
CA ASN A 175 14.03 -16.72 -2.93
C ASN A 175 15.54 -16.58 -2.68
N GLY A 176 15.93 -16.07 -1.51
CA GLY A 176 17.34 -15.84 -1.15
C GLY A 176 17.96 -14.56 -1.72
N GLN A 177 17.20 -13.75 -2.47
CA GLN A 177 17.62 -12.44 -2.94
C GLN A 177 17.06 -11.34 -2.02
N ASN A 178 17.92 -10.41 -1.59
CA ASN A 178 17.51 -9.20 -0.91
C ASN A 178 16.97 -8.18 -1.93
N ILE A 179 15.78 -7.66 -1.68
CA ILE A 179 15.08 -6.68 -2.52
C ILE A 179 14.83 -5.44 -1.67
N ALA A 180 15.34 -4.30 -2.12
CA ALA A 180 15.04 -2.99 -1.53
C ALA A 180 13.64 -2.53 -1.98
N VAL A 181 12.88 -2.01 -1.03
CA VAL A 181 11.49 -1.59 -1.23
C VAL A 181 11.13 -0.38 -0.38
N GLU A 182 10.10 0.34 -0.79
CA GLU A 182 9.26 1.21 0.04
C GLU A 182 8.02 0.40 0.43
N MET A 183 7.60 0.43 1.70
CA MET A 183 6.59 -0.48 2.25
C MET A 183 5.40 0.23 2.86
N SER A 184 4.19 -0.21 2.50
CA SER A 184 3.01 0.04 3.33
C SER A 184 3.11 -0.70 4.67
N LYS A 185 3.50 0.05 5.71
CA LYS A 185 3.97 -0.47 7.00
C LYS A 185 2.89 -1.11 7.88
N VAL A 186 3.34 -2.12 8.61
CA VAL A 186 2.62 -2.77 9.71
C VAL A 186 3.50 -2.68 10.96
N ALA A 187 3.00 -2.09 12.04
CA ALA A 187 3.72 -2.16 13.31
C ALA A 187 3.64 -3.57 13.88
N MET A 188 4.78 -4.10 14.32
CA MET A 188 4.90 -5.49 14.75
C MET A 188 5.77 -5.62 15.99
N GLU A 189 5.34 -6.44 16.96
CA GLU A 189 6.13 -6.72 18.15
C GLU A 189 5.86 -8.13 18.69
N VAL A 190 6.89 -8.78 19.27
CA VAL A 190 6.74 -10.09 19.90
C VAL A 190 6.46 -9.92 21.39
N PHE A 191 5.32 -10.43 21.85
CA PHE A 191 4.94 -10.38 23.25
C PHE A 191 4.25 -11.68 23.67
N ASN A 192 4.59 -12.22 24.84
CA ASN A 192 4.00 -13.46 25.38
C ASN A 192 3.93 -14.61 24.36
N ASN A 193 5.04 -14.86 23.67
CA ASN A 193 5.17 -15.94 22.68
C ASN A 193 4.21 -15.81 21.48
N ARG A 194 3.76 -14.60 21.19
CA ARG A 194 2.95 -14.25 20.03
C ARG A 194 3.55 -13.05 19.32
N ILE A 195 3.38 -13.00 18.02
CA ILE A 195 3.64 -11.82 17.21
C ILE A 195 2.35 -11.02 17.15
N TYR A 196 2.40 -9.75 17.54
CA TYR A 196 1.30 -8.80 17.39
C TYR A 196 1.58 -7.90 16.21
N GLN A 197 0.54 -7.63 15.41
CA GLN A 197 0.57 -6.63 14.37
C GLN A 197 -0.50 -5.57 14.65
N SER A 198 -0.18 -4.33 14.31
CA SER A 198 -1.10 -3.20 14.35
C SER A 198 -0.98 -2.35 13.09
N VAL A 199 -2.13 -1.96 12.52
CA VAL A 199 -2.22 -1.12 11.34
C VAL A 199 -3.26 -0.03 11.54
N ARG A 200 -3.08 1.06 10.80
CA ARG A 200 -4.17 2.00 10.52
C ARG A 200 -4.95 1.46 9.32
N GLY A 201 -6.25 1.30 9.47
CA GLY A 201 -7.16 1.03 8.37
C GLY A 201 -7.42 2.27 7.53
N THR A 202 -7.93 2.10 6.32
CA THR A 202 -8.22 3.22 5.41
C THR A 202 -9.38 4.12 5.89
N ASP A 203 -10.12 3.67 6.89
CA ASP A 203 -11.15 4.40 7.64
C ASP A 203 -10.59 5.14 8.88
N ASN A 204 -9.26 5.19 9.01
CA ASN A 204 -8.49 5.66 10.17
C ASN A 204 -8.64 4.80 11.43
N GLY A 205 -9.39 3.69 11.38
CA GLY A 205 -9.53 2.77 12.51
C GLY A 205 -8.20 2.09 12.83
N ILE A 206 -8.00 1.72 14.10
CA ILE A 206 -6.83 0.96 14.52
C ILE A 206 -7.19 -0.53 14.51
N TYR A 207 -6.45 -1.33 13.77
CA TYR A 207 -6.71 -2.76 13.62
C TYR A 207 -5.53 -3.57 14.13
N ASN A 208 -5.80 -4.61 14.91
CA ASN A 208 -4.80 -5.49 15.48
C ASN A 208 -5.05 -6.94 15.06
N ARG A 209 -3.97 -7.70 14.87
CA ARG A 209 -4.02 -9.17 14.78
C ARG A 209 -2.81 -9.78 15.47
N SER A 210 -2.84 -11.09 15.71
CA SER A 210 -1.70 -11.78 16.27
C SER A 210 -1.52 -13.19 15.72
N SER A 211 -0.32 -13.74 15.82
CA SER A 211 0.02 -15.12 15.48
C SER A 211 0.90 -15.75 16.56
N ALA A 212 0.77 -17.06 16.76
CA ALA A 212 1.66 -17.83 17.64
C ALA A 212 2.87 -18.42 16.91
N ASP A 213 2.80 -18.52 15.59
CA ASP A 213 3.77 -19.25 14.74
C ASP A 213 4.22 -18.44 13.51
N GLY A 214 3.74 -17.20 13.36
CA GLY A 214 4.01 -16.32 12.22
C GLY A 214 3.33 -16.74 10.92
N THR A 215 2.60 -17.86 10.91
CA THR A 215 1.96 -18.43 9.71
C THR A 215 0.44 -18.37 9.83
N ASN A 216 -0.11 -18.77 10.97
CA ASN A 216 -1.53 -18.75 11.26
C ASN A 216 -1.87 -17.47 12.04
N TRP A 217 -2.56 -16.55 11.39
CA TRP A 217 -2.93 -15.25 11.97
C TRP A 217 -4.40 -15.23 12.40
N THR A 218 -4.70 -14.51 13.48
CA THR A 218 -6.09 -14.13 13.77
C THR A 218 -6.60 -13.17 12.70
N ALA A 219 -7.92 -13.13 12.49
CA ALA A 219 -8.54 -12.05 11.72
C ALA A 219 -8.17 -10.68 12.29
N TRP A 220 -8.11 -9.65 11.44
CA TRP A 220 -7.97 -8.27 11.91
C TRP A 220 -9.17 -7.89 12.78
N GLN A 221 -8.88 -7.32 13.95
CA GLN A 221 -9.89 -6.83 14.88
C GLN A 221 -9.74 -5.33 15.05
N ASN A 222 -10.84 -4.59 14.92
CA ASN A 222 -10.86 -3.17 15.25
C ASN A 222 -10.63 -3.02 16.76
N PHE A 223 -9.55 -2.35 17.13
CA PHE A 223 -9.12 -2.14 18.51
C PHE A 223 -9.81 -0.92 19.17
N GLY A 224 -10.62 -0.20 18.39
CA GLY A 224 -11.27 1.04 18.79
C GLY A 224 -10.37 2.26 18.63
N GLY A 225 -11.00 3.43 18.53
CA GLY A 225 -10.31 4.69 18.26
C GLY A 225 -9.95 4.87 16.79
N ALA A 226 -9.30 5.98 16.50
CA ALA A 226 -8.78 6.30 15.18
C ALA A 226 -7.38 6.91 15.31
N THR A 227 -6.57 6.73 14.29
CA THR A 227 -5.21 7.28 14.22
C THR A 227 -4.99 7.93 12.86
N LEU A 228 -4.24 9.03 12.88
CA LEU A 228 -3.79 9.73 11.68
C LEU A 228 -2.37 9.31 11.26
N GLY A 229 -1.81 8.25 11.81
CA GLY A 229 -0.56 7.65 11.33
C GLY A 229 -0.51 6.15 11.63
N GLY A 230 0.51 5.47 11.11
CA GLY A 230 0.81 4.11 11.50
C GLY A 230 0.88 3.97 13.03
N PRO A 231 0.21 2.98 13.65
CA PRO A 231 0.47 2.62 15.03
C PRO A 231 1.94 2.23 15.19
N ASP A 232 2.42 2.26 16.43
CA ASP A 232 3.71 1.67 16.81
C ASP A 232 3.50 0.75 18.01
N LEU A 233 4.33 -0.29 18.13
CA LEU A 233 4.23 -1.32 19.16
C LEU A 233 5.58 -1.48 19.87
N GLU A 234 5.56 -1.53 21.21
CA GLU A 234 6.78 -1.70 22.02
C GLU A 234 6.47 -2.52 23.28
N VAL A 235 7.41 -3.38 23.71
CA VAL A 235 7.29 -4.10 24.99
C VAL A 235 8.12 -3.42 26.07
N PHE A 236 7.43 -2.91 27.09
CA PHE A 236 8.08 -2.30 28.24
C PHE A 236 7.57 -2.91 29.55
N ASN A 237 8.47 -3.29 30.46
CA ASN A 237 8.12 -3.87 31.77
C ASN A 237 7.10 -5.02 31.73
N GLY A 238 7.22 -5.92 30.75
CA GLY A 238 6.34 -7.08 30.62
C GLY A 238 4.93 -6.74 30.15
N ARG A 239 4.75 -5.58 29.49
CA ARG A 239 3.50 -5.17 28.86
C ARG A 239 3.76 -4.69 27.44
N LEU A 240 2.91 -5.12 26.52
CA LEU A 240 2.84 -4.56 25.17
C LEU A 240 2.11 -3.21 25.22
N TYR A 241 2.76 -2.19 24.68
CA TYR A 241 2.21 -0.86 24.46
C TYR A 241 1.95 -0.67 22.98
N GLN A 242 0.82 -0.04 22.70
CA GLN A 242 0.52 0.49 21.38
C GLN A 242 0.49 2.00 21.52
N THR A 243 1.28 2.68 20.71
CA THR A 243 1.23 4.13 20.55
C THR A 243 0.55 4.45 19.25
N VAL A 244 -0.44 5.31 19.33
CA VAL A 244 -1.15 5.83 18.17
C VAL A 244 -1.18 7.34 18.28
N ARG A 245 -1.19 7.99 17.13
CA ARG A 245 -1.40 9.43 17.10
C ARG A 245 -2.88 9.72 17.29
N GLY A 246 -3.21 10.62 18.20
CA GLY A 246 -4.59 11.10 18.35
C GLY A 246 -5.09 11.83 17.09
N THR A 247 -6.40 11.77 16.87
CA THR A 247 -7.12 12.51 15.83
C THR A 247 -7.39 13.95 16.23
#